data_AF-A0A1N7KUZ2-F1
#
_entry.id   AF-A0A1N7KUZ2-F1
#
_cell.length_a   1.000
_cell.length_b   1.000
_cell.length_c   1.000
_cell.angle_alpha   90.00
_cell.angle_beta   90.00
_cell.angle_gamma   90.00
#
_symmetry.space_group_name_H-M   'P 1'
#
loop_
_entity.id
_entity.type
_entity.pdbx_description
1 polymer ?
#
loop_
_entity_poly.entity_id
_entity_poly.type
_entity_poly.pdbx_seq_one_letter_code
_entity_poly.pdbx_strand_id
1 'polypeptide(L)'
;MLPTPEVRAAAAAPAAAAAPAADAARAVAFRAVAARAASDAANSAQARAARVAADAADFAAADAARAAAAARAAVLADTKLSEADLWSSRLWHDKAPPDWAELDALDGPDAVLADPAFDVWRRWYLAALQGTPLPIALQEKVALIPNNVWGAGPEVVAERINEIEEDLREDTPRDWPDHVPKLETRKLVQHIHTLLDNRFLSEGVALSAAHGLENAIAQFCRNAPANELPEEMLPLRRVPDILIRLASQIQIAAQRSEALQSKDQRLRDKDIEIAKLSATIVELNSTIATLEGNLANAQAEGLDRNFRKGFAESLGKLGHPATLGGLALSVAYFFGVPASDVTFQNLRDYLRGVEEAEPLPDLPGTFDV
;
A
#
# COMPACT_ATOMS: atom_id res chain seq x y z
N MET A 1 -58.90 -54.68 -44.44
CA MET A 1 -58.02 -55.67 -43.79
C MET A 1 -57.70 -55.16 -42.39
N LEU A 2 -58.01 -55.95 -41.36
CA LEU A 2 -57.64 -55.62 -39.99
C LEU A 2 -56.17 -56.03 -39.76
N PRO A 3 -55.34 -55.19 -39.12
CA PRO A 3 -53.97 -55.57 -38.80
C PRO A 3 -53.95 -56.80 -37.90
N THR A 4 -53.10 -57.76 -38.25
CA THR A 4 -52.92 -58.99 -37.49
C THR A 4 -52.46 -58.67 -36.06
N PRO A 5 -52.80 -59.50 -35.07
CA PRO A 5 -52.42 -59.26 -33.67
C PRO A 5 -50.90 -59.08 -33.48
N GLU A 6 -50.09 -59.72 -34.32
CA GLU A 6 -48.63 -59.54 -34.35
C GLU A 6 -48.22 -58.12 -34.73
N VAL A 7 -48.86 -57.52 -35.74
CA VAL A 7 -48.61 -56.12 -36.14
C VAL A 7 -49.03 -55.15 -35.04
N ARG A 8 -50.13 -55.44 -34.32
CA ARG A 8 -50.57 -54.64 -33.17
C ARG A 8 -49.62 -54.76 -31.98
N ALA A 9 -49.14 -55.96 -31.67
CA ALA A 9 -48.16 -56.19 -30.61
C ALA A 9 -46.81 -55.53 -30.93
N ALA A 10 -46.34 -55.66 -32.18
CA ALA A 10 -45.12 -55.03 -32.67
C ALA A 10 -45.20 -53.50 -32.66
N ALA A 11 -46.38 -52.92 -32.88
CA ALA A 11 -46.60 -51.47 -32.77
C ALA A 11 -46.76 -50.98 -31.32
N ALA A 12 -47.28 -51.81 -30.41
CA ALA A 12 -47.49 -51.45 -29.01
C ALA A 12 -46.20 -51.44 -28.19
N ALA A 13 -45.25 -52.34 -28.48
CA ALA A 13 -43.96 -52.41 -27.79
C ALA A 13 -43.13 -51.10 -27.84
N PRO A 14 -42.89 -50.47 -29.01
CA PRO A 14 -42.15 -49.21 -29.07
C PRO A 14 -42.91 -48.04 -28.43
N ALA A 15 -44.25 -48.04 -28.50
CA ALA A 15 -45.08 -47.03 -27.83
C ALA A 15 -44.97 -47.14 -26.29
N ALA A 16 -44.96 -48.37 -25.75
CA ALA A 16 -44.79 -48.61 -24.32
C ALA A 16 -43.38 -48.25 -23.82
N ALA A 17 -42.35 -48.39 -24.65
CA ALA A 17 -40.98 -47.98 -24.33
C ALA A 17 -40.75 -46.46 -24.45
N ALA A 18 -41.50 -45.77 -25.32
CA ALA A 18 -41.34 -44.33 -25.55
C ALA A 18 -41.82 -43.47 -24.37
N ALA A 19 -42.87 -43.89 -23.66
CA ALA A 19 -43.40 -43.16 -22.50
C ALA A 19 -42.39 -43.00 -21.34
N PRO A 20 -41.78 -44.07 -20.80
CA PRO A 20 -40.79 -43.92 -19.72
C PRO A 20 -39.53 -43.18 -20.18
N ALA A 21 -39.15 -43.29 -21.46
CA ALA A 21 -38.05 -42.50 -22.01
C ALA A 21 -38.37 -41.00 -22.05
N ALA A 22 -39.59 -40.61 -22.42
CA ALA A 22 -40.05 -39.23 -22.41
C ALA A 22 -40.13 -38.65 -20.98
N ASP A 23 -40.60 -39.44 -20.02
CA ASP A 23 -40.64 -39.02 -18.61
C ASP A 23 -39.24 -38.90 -18.00
N ALA A 24 -38.32 -39.82 -18.33
CA ALA A 24 -36.91 -39.71 -17.95
C ALA A 24 -36.27 -38.44 -18.54
N ALA A 25 -36.52 -38.13 -19.81
CA ALA A 25 -36.02 -36.92 -20.45
C ALA A 25 -36.58 -35.64 -19.78
N ARG A 26 -37.88 -35.61 -19.45
CA ARG A 26 -38.49 -34.51 -18.69
C ARG A 26 -37.87 -34.36 -17.30
N ALA A 27 -37.66 -35.46 -16.58
CA ALA A 27 -37.04 -35.44 -15.25
C ALA A 27 -35.60 -34.90 -15.31
N VAL A 28 -34.81 -35.28 -16.32
CA VAL A 28 -33.47 -34.74 -16.54
C VAL A 28 -33.52 -33.24 -16.85
N ALA A 29 -34.45 -32.80 -17.71
CA ALA A 29 -34.62 -31.38 -18.02
C ALA A 29 -35.00 -30.56 -16.77
N PHE A 30 -35.94 -31.05 -15.94
CA PHE A 30 -36.31 -30.40 -14.68
C PHE A 30 -35.14 -30.31 -13.71
N ARG A 31 -34.33 -31.38 -13.57
CA ARG A 31 -33.12 -31.37 -12.73
C ARG A 31 -32.09 -30.36 -13.24
N ALA A 32 -31.90 -30.25 -14.55
CA ALA A 32 -30.98 -29.27 -15.14
C ALA A 32 -31.44 -27.82 -14.88
N VAL A 33 -32.74 -27.53 -15.02
CA VAL A 33 -33.32 -26.22 -14.69
C VAL A 33 -33.19 -25.92 -13.19
N ALA A 34 -33.48 -26.88 -12.32
CA ALA A 34 -33.33 -26.72 -10.88
C ALA A 34 -31.86 -26.46 -10.46
N ALA A 35 -30.90 -27.19 -11.05
CA ALA A 35 -29.48 -26.98 -10.82
C ALA A 35 -29.02 -25.58 -11.27
N ARG A 36 -29.51 -25.11 -12.42
CA ARG A 36 -29.23 -23.75 -12.90
C ARG A 36 -29.81 -22.69 -11.98
N ALA A 37 -31.06 -22.83 -11.56
CA ALA A 37 -31.69 -21.92 -10.60
C ALA A 37 -30.96 -21.88 -9.25
N ALA A 38 -30.49 -23.02 -8.75
CA ALA A 38 -29.68 -23.08 -7.53
C ALA A 38 -28.32 -22.37 -7.69
N SER A 39 -27.67 -22.55 -8.84
CA SER A 39 -26.43 -21.85 -9.18
C SER A 39 -26.63 -20.33 -9.26
N ASP A 40 -27.69 -19.87 -9.94
CA ASP A 40 -28.02 -18.45 -10.07
C ASP A 40 -28.37 -17.81 -8.71
N ALA A 41 -29.06 -18.56 -7.83
CA ALA A 41 -29.34 -18.13 -6.47
C ALA A 41 -28.07 -18.02 -5.61
N ALA A 42 -27.16 -18.99 -5.71
CA ALA A 42 -25.86 -18.95 -5.02
C ALA A 42 -25.00 -17.77 -5.49
N ASN A 43 -24.92 -17.54 -6.80
CA ASN A 43 -24.20 -16.40 -7.38
C ASN A 43 -24.79 -15.07 -6.93
N SER A 44 -26.12 -14.97 -6.88
CA SER A 44 -26.83 -13.76 -6.40
C SER A 44 -26.59 -13.50 -4.91
N ALA A 45 -26.60 -14.55 -4.09
CA ALA A 45 -26.29 -14.46 -2.66
C ALA A 45 -24.84 -14.02 -2.42
N GLN A 46 -23.89 -14.58 -3.17
CA GLN A 46 -22.47 -14.19 -3.10
C GLN A 46 -22.27 -12.74 -3.54
N ALA A 47 -22.90 -12.30 -4.63
CA ALA A 47 -22.84 -10.91 -5.09
C ALA A 47 -23.43 -9.94 -4.06
N ARG A 48 -24.54 -10.31 -3.39
CA ARG A 48 -25.14 -9.51 -2.32
C ARG A 48 -24.25 -9.43 -1.10
N ALA A 49 -23.65 -10.55 -0.67
CA ALA A 49 -22.72 -10.58 0.45
C ALA A 49 -21.50 -9.71 0.19
N ALA A 50 -20.94 -9.76 -1.02
CA ALA A 50 -19.82 -8.90 -1.43
C ALA A 50 -20.17 -7.40 -1.39
N ARG A 51 -21.38 -7.02 -1.84
CA ARG A 51 -21.85 -5.62 -1.77
C ARG A 51 -22.02 -5.15 -0.33
N VAL A 52 -22.67 -5.95 0.52
CA VAL A 52 -22.86 -5.61 1.93
C VAL A 52 -21.52 -5.45 2.65
N ALA A 53 -20.54 -6.30 2.33
CA ALA A 53 -19.19 -6.19 2.88
C ALA A 53 -18.48 -4.90 2.41
N ALA A 54 -18.64 -4.51 1.14
CA ALA A 54 -18.11 -3.26 0.60
C ALA A 54 -18.75 -2.03 1.27
N ASP A 55 -20.08 -2.00 1.36
CA ASP A 55 -20.82 -0.90 2.01
C ASP A 55 -20.44 -0.76 3.50
N ALA A 56 -20.24 -1.88 4.20
CA ALA A 56 -19.80 -1.89 5.58
C ALA A 56 -18.36 -1.35 5.74
N ALA A 57 -17.46 -1.69 4.80
CA ALA A 57 -16.10 -1.16 4.79
C ALA A 57 -16.07 0.35 4.52
N ASP A 58 -16.88 0.84 3.58
CA ASP A 58 -17.01 2.26 3.28
C ASP A 58 -17.58 3.04 4.48
N PHE A 59 -18.59 2.49 5.15
CA PHE A 59 -19.16 3.11 6.36
C PHE A 59 -18.13 3.16 7.51
N ALA A 60 -17.38 2.07 7.73
CA ALA A 60 -16.33 2.03 8.75
C ALA A 60 -15.19 3.02 8.44
N ALA A 61 -14.79 3.16 7.18
CA ALA A 61 -13.79 4.15 6.76
C ALA A 61 -14.27 5.59 6.98
N ALA A 62 -15.54 5.88 6.66
CA ALA A 62 -16.14 7.18 6.89
C ALA A 62 -16.26 7.52 8.38
N ASP A 63 -16.63 6.55 9.21
CA ASP A 63 -16.73 6.71 10.66
C ASP A 63 -15.35 6.96 11.29
N ALA A 64 -14.33 6.18 10.90
CA ALA A 64 -12.95 6.39 11.33
C ALA A 64 -12.43 7.79 10.93
N ALA A 65 -12.74 8.27 9.72
CA ALA A 65 -12.38 9.61 9.28
C ALA A 65 -13.08 10.71 10.10
N ARG A 66 -14.36 10.53 10.45
CA ARG A 66 -15.09 11.46 11.33
C ARG A 66 -14.53 11.46 12.76
N ALA A 67 -14.23 10.28 13.30
CA ALA A 67 -13.62 10.14 14.63
C ALA A 67 -12.24 10.81 14.68
N ALA A 68 -11.42 10.61 13.65
CA ALA A 68 -10.13 11.28 13.52
C ALA A 68 -10.27 12.81 13.40
N ALA A 69 -11.23 13.29 12.61
CA ALA A 69 -11.51 14.72 12.49
C ALA A 69 -12.01 15.32 13.82
N ALA A 70 -12.89 14.62 14.53
CA ALA A 70 -13.37 15.04 15.85
C ALA A 70 -12.25 15.06 16.89
N ALA A 71 -11.37 14.06 16.89
CA ALA A 71 -10.19 14.03 17.76
C ALA A 71 -9.24 15.19 17.45
N ARG A 72 -8.96 15.48 16.18
CA ARG A 72 -8.16 16.65 15.78
C ARG A 72 -8.82 17.96 16.21
N ALA A 73 -10.12 18.11 15.98
CA ALA A 73 -10.87 19.29 16.41
C ALA A 73 -10.84 19.48 17.93
N ALA A 74 -10.92 18.38 18.71
CA ALA A 74 -10.81 18.42 20.16
C ALA A 74 -9.40 18.82 20.62
N VAL A 75 -8.34 18.29 20.00
CA VAL A 75 -6.95 18.68 20.29
C VAL A 75 -6.69 20.15 19.99
N LEU A 76 -7.33 20.69 18.94
CA LEU A 76 -7.19 22.09 18.53
C LEU A 76 -8.15 23.04 19.25
N ALA A 77 -9.11 22.55 20.03
CA ALA A 77 -10.14 23.38 20.67
C ALA A 77 -9.55 24.45 21.61
N ASP A 78 -8.42 24.16 22.25
CA ASP A 78 -7.71 25.07 23.15
C ASP A 78 -6.68 25.96 22.42
N THR A 79 -6.47 25.75 21.13
CA THR A 79 -5.50 26.50 20.32
C THR A 79 -6.18 27.70 19.66
N LYS A 80 -5.54 28.87 19.73
CA LYS A 80 -6.00 30.07 18.98
C LYS A 80 -5.48 30.10 17.54
N LEU A 81 -4.63 29.16 17.17
CA LEU A 81 -3.97 29.05 15.88
C LEU A 81 -4.64 27.94 15.07
N SER A 82 -4.76 28.12 13.76
CA SER A 82 -5.21 27.03 12.88
C SER A 82 -4.14 25.93 12.80
N GLU A 83 -4.50 24.71 12.38
CA GLU A 83 -3.53 23.62 12.21
C GLU A 83 -2.38 24.00 11.25
N ALA A 84 -2.69 24.70 10.15
CA ALA A 84 -1.70 25.18 9.19
C ALA A 84 -0.80 26.27 9.79
N ASP A 85 -1.36 27.13 10.63
CA ASP A 85 -0.59 28.15 11.33
C ASP A 85 0.30 27.49 12.38
N LEU A 86 -0.17 26.48 13.11
CA LEU A 86 0.58 25.80 14.17
C LEU A 86 1.91 25.21 13.66
N TRP A 87 1.93 24.69 12.42
CA TRP A 87 3.14 24.18 11.78
C TRP A 87 4.04 25.25 11.15
N SER A 88 3.48 26.38 10.74
CA SER A 88 4.23 27.45 10.05
C SER A 88 4.67 28.57 10.98
N SER A 89 4.05 28.65 12.16
CA SER A 89 4.31 29.69 13.14
C SER A 89 5.52 29.31 13.99
N ARG A 90 6.45 30.24 14.13
CA ARG A 90 7.70 30.02 14.90
C ARG A 90 7.35 29.65 16.33
N LEU A 91 7.97 28.62 16.91
CA LEU A 91 7.70 28.17 18.28
C LEU A 91 7.72 29.33 19.32
N TRP A 92 8.49 30.37 19.03
CA TRP A 92 8.51 31.64 19.75
C TRP A 92 7.89 32.75 18.89
N HIS A 93 6.57 32.91 18.94
CA HIS A 93 5.79 33.75 18.02
C HIS A 93 6.15 35.24 18.04
N ASP A 94 6.67 35.78 19.16
CA ASP A 94 6.94 37.22 19.33
C ASP A 94 8.21 37.53 20.14
N LYS A 95 8.97 36.50 20.51
CA LYS A 95 10.19 36.66 21.33
C LYS A 95 11.33 35.99 20.60
N ALA A 96 12.53 36.56 20.73
CA ALA A 96 13.72 35.79 20.46
C ALA A 96 13.60 34.47 21.25
N PRO A 97 14.04 33.34 20.67
CA PRO A 97 14.21 32.13 21.46
C PRO A 97 14.94 32.52 22.75
N PRO A 98 14.51 32.00 23.92
CA PRO A 98 15.23 32.26 25.16
C PRO A 98 16.73 31.99 24.98
N ASP A 99 17.60 32.69 25.69
CA ASP A 99 19.06 32.57 25.52
C ASP A 99 19.58 31.12 25.60
N TRP A 100 18.85 30.21 26.27
CA TRP A 100 19.16 28.78 26.35
C TRP A 100 18.72 27.94 25.13
N ALA A 101 17.86 28.49 24.27
CA ALA A 101 17.27 27.83 23.09
C ALA A 101 18.03 28.15 21.79
N GLU A 102 19.00 29.07 21.81
CA GLU A 102 20.02 29.19 20.76
C GLU A 102 20.98 27.99 20.84
N LEU A 103 20.48 26.81 20.45
CA LEU A 103 21.22 25.55 20.42
C LEU A 103 22.44 25.58 19.50
N ASP A 104 22.53 26.54 18.58
CA ASP A 104 23.70 26.79 17.75
C ASP A 104 24.87 27.47 18.52
N ALA A 105 24.59 28.05 19.69
CA ALA A 105 25.60 28.67 20.57
C ALA A 105 26.09 27.76 21.71
N LEU A 106 25.38 26.65 21.95
CA LEU A 106 25.88 25.54 22.76
C LEU A 106 26.74 24.66 21.83
N ASP A 107 27.87 24.13 22.30
CA ASP A 107 28.81 23.28 21.53
C ASP A 107 28.20 21.91 21.11
N GLY A 108 27.03 21.94 20.46
CA GLY A 108 26.16 20.82 20.16
C GLY A 108 25.29 20.39 21.35
N PRO A 109 24.16 19.71 21.10
CA PRO A 109 23.39 19.02 22.15
C PRO A 109 24.27 18.05 22.95
N ASP A 110 25.36 17.56 22.36
CA ASP A 110 26.33 16.69 23.00
C ASP A 110 27.07 17.33 24.17
N ALA A 111 27.29 18.66 24.19
CA ALA A 111 28.00 19.32 25.28
C ALA A 111 27.15 19.45 26.56
N VAL A 112 25.86 19.80 26.42
CA VAL A 112 24.91 19.84 27.56
C VAL A 112 24.56 18.43 28.00
N LEU A 113 24.47 17.50 27.05
CA LEU A 113 24.23 16.09 27.36
C LEU A 113 25.48 15.37 27.86
N ALA A 114 26.69 15.96 27.81
CA ALA A 114 27.91 15.35 28.34
C ALA A 114 28.10 15.59 29.84
N ASP A 115 27.35 16.54 30.43
CA ASP A 115 27.38 16.76 31.87
C ASP A 115 26.72 15.57 32.60
N PRO A 116 27.43 14.90 33.53
CA PRO A 116 26.90 13.80 34.32
C PRO A 116 25.61 14.14 35.07
N ALA A 117 25.38 15.41 35.40
CA ALA A 117 24.12 15.86 36.01
C ALA A 117 22.94 15.52 35.09
N PHE A 118 23.10 15.63 33.76
CA PHE A 118 22.03 15.43 32.79
C PHE A 118 21.84 13.97 32.34
N ASP A 119 22.61 13.01 32.86
CA ASP A 119 22.59 11.60 32.46
C ASP A 119 21.20 10.96 32.58
N VAL A 120 20.46 11.28 33.65
CA VAL A 120 19.11 10.75 33.90
C VAL A 120 18.14 11.21 32.82
N TRP A 121 18.17 12.49 32.47
CA TRP A 121 17.33 13.06 31.42
C TRP A 121 17.74 12.59 30.04
N ARG A 122 19.03 12.47 29.76
CA ARG A 122 19.56 11.92 28.51
C ARG A 122 19.03 10.50 28.29
N ARG A 123 19.11 9.65 29.32
CA ARG A 123 18.58 8.28 29.29
C ARG A 123 17.08 8.28 29.06
N TRP A 124 16.33 9.13 29.74
CA TRP A 124 14.87 9.24 29.58
C TRP A 124 14.48 9.68 28.16
N TYR A 125 15.12 10.73 27.65
CA TYR A 125 14.88 11.28 26.31
C TYR A 125 15.20 10.27 25.21
N LEU A 126 16.36 9.61 25.28
CA LEU A 126 16.74 8.58 24.30
C LEU A 126 15.79 7.38 24.34
N ALA A 127 15.37 6.95 25.53
CA ALA A 127 14.43 5.85 25.69
C ALA A 127 13.05 6.19 25.09
N ALA A 128 12.58 7.43 25.26
CA ALA A 128 11.36 7.91 24.62
C ALA A 128 11.48 7.94 23.09
N LEU A 129 12.60 8.45 22.55
CA LEU A 129 12.86 8.44 21.10
C LEU A 129 12.92 7.03 20.50
N GLN A 130 13.41 6.05 21.27
CA GLN A 130 13.48 4.65 20.86
C GLN A 130 12.14 3.89 21.01
N GLY A 131 11.09 4.57 21.50
CA GLY A 131 9.78 3.95 21.72
C GLY A 131 9.72 3.04 22.95
N THR A 132 10.71 3.12 23.83
CA THR A 132 10.77 2.39 25.11
C THR A 132 10.73 3.40 26.27
N PRO A 133 9.61 4.12 26.49
CA PRO A 133 9.53 5.09 27.56
C PRO A 133 9.71 4.42 28.94
N LEU A 134 10.12 5.20 29.94
CA LEU A 134 10.26 4.73 31.31
C LEU A 134 8.93 4.13 31.84
N PRO A 135 8.97 3.16 32.77
CA PRO A 135 7.76 2.60 33.37
C PRO A 135 6.84 3.70 33.94
N ILE A 136 5.53 3.57 33.73
CA ILE A 136 4.58 4.61 34.14
C ILE A 136 4.61 4.90 35.65
N ALA A 137 4.80 3.86 36.47
CA ALA A 137 4.95 3.99 37.92
C ALA A 137 6.17 4.84 38.33
N LEU A 138 7.26 4.77 37.56
CA LEU A 138 8.42 5.64 37.77
C LEU A 138 8.07 7.08 37.39
N GLN A 139 7.42 7.29 36.24
CA GLN A 139 7.03 8.64 35.80
C GLN A 139 6.07 9.32 36.78
N GLU A 140 5.10 8.59 37.34
CA GLU A 140 4.18 9.10 38.36
C GLU A 140 4.93 9.53 39.63
N LYS A 141 5.83 8.70 40.15
CA LYS A 141 6.63 9.05 41.34
C LYS A 141 7.58 10.24 41.07
N VAL A 142 8.15 10.34 39.87
CA VAL A 142 9.00 11.49 39.46
C VAL A 142 8.17 12.77 39.35
N ALA A 143 6.95 12.70 38.80
CA ALA A 143 6.04 13.84 38.73
C ALA A 143 5.60 14.35 40.12
N LEU A 144 5.61 13.48 41.13
CA LEU A 144 5.30 13.81 42.53
C LEU A 144 6.51 14.34 43.32
N ILE A 145 7.68 14.49 42.70
CA ILE A 145 8.83 15.11 43.35
C ILE A 145 8.46 16.56 43.75
N PRO A 146 8.64 16.95 45.02
CA PRO A 146 8.29 18.29 45.49
C PRO A 146 9.01 19.42 44.72
N ASN A 147 8.31 20.54 44.48
CA ASN A 147 8.85 21.69 43.73
C ASN A 147 10.14 22.29 44.32
N ASN A 148 10.36 22.18 45.64
CA ASN A 148 11.61 22.63 46.25
C ASN A 148 12.82 21.79 45.83
N VAL A 149 12.62 20.50 45.52
CA VAL A 149 13.66 19.62 44.96
C VAL A 149 13.92 19.99 43.51
N TRP A 150 12.87 20.23 42.71
CA TRP A 150 13.01 20.73 41.34
C TRP A 150 13.78 22.07 41.26
N GLY A 151 13.57 22.96 42.24
CA GLY A 151 14.28 24.23 42.33
C GLY A 151 15.72 24.14 42.86
N ALA A 152 16.17 22.99 43.36
CA ALA A 152 17.50 22.82 43.95
C ALA A 152 18.60 22.56 42.92
N GLY A 153 18.24 22.32 41.66
CA GLY A 153 19.18 22.06 40.56
C GLY A 153 19.11 20.63 40.04
N PRO A 154 19.71 20.35 38.86
CA PRO A 154 19.61 19.06 38.20
C PRO A 154 20.30 17.93 38.97
N GLU A 155 21.39 18.17 39.70
CA GLU A 155 22.10 17.13 40.44
C GLU A 155 21.21 16.52 41.54
N VAL A 156 20.52 17.38 42.29
CA VAL A 156 19.64 16.97 43.41
C VAL A 156 18.40 16.24 42.88
N VAL A 157 17.85 16.68 41.76
CA VAL A 157 16.73 15.98 41.11
C VAL A 157 17.16 14.62 40.59
N ALA A 158 18.34 14.52 39.97
CA ALA A 158 18.87 13.25 39.47
C ALA A 158 19.08 12.23 40.60
N GLU A 159 19.65 12.66 41.72
CA GLU A 159 19.80 11.84 42.92
C GLU A 159 18.44 11.34 43.42
N ARG A 160 17.44 12.22 43.52
CA ARG A 160 16.09 11.84 43.95
C ARG A 160 15.41 10.86 43.00
N ILE A 161 15.62 11.00 41.69
CA ILE A 161 15.09 10.05 40.70
C ILE A 161 15.75 8.68 40.87
N ASN A 162 17.05 8.62 41.13
CA ASN A 162 17.76 7.36 41.36
C ASN A 162 17.25 6.64 42.62
N GLU A 163 16.97 7.36 43.71
CA GLU A 163 16.33 6.79 44.91
C GLU A 163 14.95 6.20 44.58
N ILE A 164 14.13 6.91 43.80
CA ILE A 164 12.81 6.42 43.38
C ILE A 164 12.93 5.16 42.52
N GLU A 165 13.93 5.08 41.64
CA GLU A 165 14.21 3.88 40.84
C GLU A 165 14.62 2.69 41.73
N GLU A 166 15.36 2.94 42.81
CA GLU A 166 15.78 1.92 43.78
C GLU A 166 14.59 1.45 44.63
N ASP A 167 13.80 2.37 45.17
CA ASP A 167 12.57 2.05 45.93
C ASP A 167 11.61 1.18 45.09
N LEU A 168 11.42 1.53 43.81
CA LEU A 168 10.57 0.75 42.91
C LEU A 168 11.15 -0.64 42.62
N ARG A 169 12.47 -0.78 42.61
CA ARG A 169 13.14 -2.07 42.42
C ARG A 169 12.99 -2.96 43.66
N GLU A 170 12.97 -2.38 44.86
CA GLU A 170 12.75 -3.09 46.12
C GLU A 170 11.27 -3.46 46.34
N ASP A 171 10.34 -2.57 45.98
CA ASP A 171 8.88 -2.78 46.08
C ASP A 171 8.35 -3.82 45.08
N THR A 172 9.14 -4.23 44.09
CA THR A 172 8.74 -5.30 43.16
C THR A 172 8.70 -6.62 43.94
N PRO A 173 7.52 -7.24 44.17
CA PRO A 173 7.41 -8.37 45.09
C PRO A 173 8.35 -9.51 44.71
N ARG A 174 9.30 -9.82 45.60
CA ARG A 174 10.26 -10.93 45.45
C ARG A 174 9.65 -12.29 45.78
N ASP A 175 8.40 -12.32 46.23
CA ASP A 175 7.60 -13.53 46.51
C ASP A 175 7.16 -14.19 45.20
N TRP A 176 8.13 -14.71 44.46
CA TRP A 176 7.86 -15.78 43.51
C TRP A 176 7.77 -17.08 44.32
N PRO A 177 6.68 -17.85 44.23
CA PRO A 177 6.53 -19.05 45.03
C PRO A 177 7.72 -20.02 44.82
N ASP A 178 8.27 -20.58 45.91
CA ASP A 178 9.47 -21.46 45.92
C ASP A 178 9.41 -22.67 44.96
N HIS A 179 8.23 -22.99 44.45
CA HIS A 179 7.98 -24.09 43.51
C HIS A 179 8.13 -23.71 42.04
N VAL A 180 8.35 -22.44 41.71
CA VAL A 180 8.71 -22.06 40.33
C VAL A 180 10.19 -22.41 40.14
N PRO A 181 10.54 -23.33 39.21
CA PRO A 181 11.93 -23.64 38.92
C PRO A 181 12.66 -22.32 38.67
N LYS A 182 13.80 -22.11 39.33
CA LYS A 182 14.67 -20.95 39.09
C LYS A 182 15.21 -21.02 37.66
N LEU A 183 14.36 -20.65 36.71
CA LEU A 183 14.70 -20.39 35.33
C LEU A 183 15.61 -19.17 35.39
N GLU A 184 16.88 -19.36 35.07
CA GLU A 184 17.82 -18.24 34.96
C GLU A 184 17.17 -17.18 34.07
N THR A 185 16.88 -16.01 34.64
CA THR A 185 16.17 -14.91 33.97
C THR A 185 16.81 -14.59 32.62
N ARG A 186 18.14 -14.75 32.52
CA ARG A 186 18.91 -14.60 31.29
C ARG A 186 18.50 -15.60 30.20
N LYS A 187 18.32 -16.87 30.54
CA LYS A 187 17.85 -17.91 29.60
C LYS A 187 16.41 -17.67 29.18
N LEU A 188 15.55 -17.23 30.10
CA LEU A 188 14.17 -16.88 29.79
C LEU A 188 14.09 -15.71 28.82
N VAL A 189 14.80 -14.62 29.11
CA VAL A 189 14.88 -13.44 28.24
C VAL A 189 15.46 -13.81 26.88
N GLN A 190 16.52 -14.61 26.83
CA GLN A 190 17.09 -15.09 25.58
C GLN A 190 16.11 -15.97 24.79
N HIS A 191 15.33 -16.80 25.47
CA HIS A 191 14.31 -17.62 24.83
C HIS A 191 13.13 -16.78 24.32
N ILE A 192 12.70 -15.77 25.08
CA ILE A 192 11.69 -14.80 24.67
C ILE A 192 12.17 -14.04 23.44
N HIS A 193 13.40 -13.54 23.43
CA HIS A 193 13.99 -12.91 22.24
C HIS A 193 14.02 -13.87 21.05
N THR A 194 14.46 -15.11 21.25
CA THR A 194 14.51 -16.11 20.18
C THR A 194 13.11 -16.41 19.63
N LEU A 195 12.08 -16.46 20.49
CA LEU A 195 10.70 -16.61 20.08
C LEU A 195 10.21 -15.38 19.30
N LEU A 196 10.46 -14.18 19.80
CA LEU A 196 10.05 -12.93 19.16
C LEU A 196 10.74 -12.74 17.79
N ASP A 197 12.02 -13.08 17.69
CA ASP A 197 12.81 -12.98 16.46
C ASP A 197 12.40 -14.08 15.46
N ASN A 198 12.10 -15.29 15.95
CA ASN A 198 11.69 -16.40 15.10
C ASN A 198 10.18 -16.59 15.13
N ARG A 199 9.52 -15.83 14.26
CA ARG A 199 8.08 -15.73 14.21
C ARG A 199 7.35 -17.05 13.96
N PHE A 200 7.92 -17.94 13.13
CA PHE A 200 7.36 -19.28 12.90
C PHE A 200 7.37 -20.12 14.19
N LEU A 201 8.45 -20.00 14.98
CA LEU A 201 8.52 -20.66 16.28
C LEU A 201 7.50 -20.08 17.27
N SER A 202 7.31 -18.76 17.31
CA SER A 202 6.29 -18.15 18.18
C SER A 202 4.87 -18.63 17.86
N GLU A 203 4.50 -18.68 16.59
CA GLU A 203 3.19 -19.17 16.16
C GLU A 203 3.02 -20.66 16.53
N GLY A 204 4.00 -21.49 16.17
CA GLY A 204 3.98 -22.93 16.45
C GLY A 204 3.95 -23.24 17.95
N VAL A 205 4.71 -22.50 18.76
CA VAL A 205 4.74 -22.66 20.22
C VAL A 205 3.39 -22.23 20.83
N ALA A 206 2.80 -21.12 20.39
CA ALA A 206 1.49 -20.70 20.87
C ALA A 206 0.38 -21.73 20.56
N LEU A 207 0.35 -22.26 19.33
CA LEU A 207 -0.61 -23.29 18.93
C LEU A 207 -0.39 -24.61 19.67
N SER A 208 0.87 -25.04 19.81
CA SER A 208 1.22 -26.26 20.54
C SER A 208 0.85 -26.16 22.02
N ALA A 209 1.12 -25.01 22.64
CA ALA A 209 0.73 -24.73 24.03
C ALA A 209 -0.79 -24.72 24.21
N ALA A 210 -1.54 -24.10 23.28
CA ALA A 210 -3.00 -24.11 23.31
C ALA A 210 -3.55 -25.54 23.27
N HIS A 211 -3.06 -26.36 22.34
CA HIS A 211 -3.49 -27.76 22.20
C HIS A 211 -3.09 -28.62 23.41
N GLY A 212 -1.90 -28.41 23.95
CA GLY A 212 -1.43 -29.08 25.16
C GLY A 212 -2.33 -28.77 26.37
N LEU A 213 -2.70 -27.50 26.55
CA LEU A 213 -3.62 -27.08 27.61
C LEU A 213 -5.02 -27.66 27.43
N GLU A 214 -5.59 -27.61 26.22
CA GLU A 214 -6.90 -28.22 25.93
C GLU A 214 -6.92 -29.72 26.25
N ASN A 215 -5.87 -30.44 25.83
CA ASN A 215 -5.74 -31.87 26.11
C ASN A 215 -5.59 -32.16 27.61
N ALA A 216 -4.79 -31.36 28.32
CA ALA A 216 -4.61 -31.50 29.76
C ALA A 216 -5.91 -31.22 30.51
N ILE A 217 -6.64 -30.16 30.13
CA ILE A 217 -7.96 -29.82 30.68
C ILE A 217 -8.95 -30.95 30.42
N ALA A 218 -9.02 -31.46 29.19
CA ALA A 218 -9.91 -32.56 28.84
C ALA A 218 -9.56 -33.85 29.59
N GLN A 219 -8.27 -34.15 29.78
CA GLN A 219 -7.81 -35.29 30.57
C GLN A 219 -8.17 -35.14 32.05
N PHE A 220 -8.02 -33.94 32.61
CA PHE A 220 -8.41 -33.65 33.98
C PHE A 220 -9.92 -33.83 34.18
N CYS A 221 -10.75 -33.24 33.31
CA CYS A 221 -12.21 -33.40 33.36
C CYS A 221 -12.64 -34.88 33.29
N ARG A 222 -12.00 -35.68 32.42
CA ARG A 222 -12.28 -37.13 32.33
C ARG A 222 -11.99 -37.90 33.61
N ASN A 223 -11.01 -37.46 34.39
CA ASN A 223 -10.57 -38.15 35.62
C ASN A 223 -11.23 -37.58 36.89
N ALA A 224 -11.82 -36.38 36.81
CA ALA A 224 -12.45 -35.72 37.95
C ALA A 224 -13.86 -36.28 38.21
N PRO A 225 -14.28 -36.42 39.48
CA PRO A 225 -15.58 -37.00 39.84
C PRO A 225 -16.79 -36.19 39.35
N ALA A 226 -16.63 -34.89 39.10
CA ALA A 226 -17.71 -33.99 38.67
C ALA A 226 -17.70 -33.68 37.15
N ASN A 227 -16.73 -34.20 36.37
CA ASN A 227 -16.51 -33.85 34.96
C ASN A 227 -16.44 -32.33 34.68
N GLU A 228 -16.13 -31.53 35.70
CA GLU A 228 -16.04 -30.07 35.66
C GLU A 228 -14.72 -29.63 36.28
N LEU A 229 -14.18 -28.51 35.80
CA LEU A 229 -13.03 -27.90 36.45
C LEU A 229 -13.48 -27.22 37.75
N PRO A 230 -12.66 -27.26 38.81
CA PRO A 230 -12.84 -26.41 39.98
C PRO A 230 -12.99 -24.95 39.58
N GLU A 231 -13.79 -24.20 40.33
CA GLU A 231 -14.08 -22.79 40.05
C GLU A 231 -12.80 -21.95 39.94
N GLU A 232 -11.79 -22.28 40.75
CA GLU A 232 -10.45 -21.66 40.76
C GLU A 232 -9.70 -21.83 39.42
N MET A 233 -9.98 -22.89 38.66
CA MET A 233 -9.33 -23.20 37.38
C MET A 233 -10.15 -22.78 36.16
N LEU A 234 -11.36 -22.25 36.33
CA LEU A 234 -12.17 -21.72 35.22
C LEU A 234 -11.42 -20.72 34.32
N PRO A 235 -10.56 -19.81 34.84
CA PRO A 235 -9.80 -18.90 33.99
C PRO A 235 -8.89 -19.62 32.97
N LEU A 236 -8.36 -20.80 33.30
CA LEU A 236 -7.49 -21.57 32.40
C LEU A 236 -8.22 -22.00 31.11
N ARG A 237 -9.54 -22.13 31.16
CA ARG A 237 -10.36 -22.49 29.98
C ARG A 237 -10.30 -21.43 28.88
N ARG A 238 -9.97 -20.18 29.20
CA ARG A 238 -9.83 -19.08 28.23
C ARG A 238 -8.42 -18.98 27.63
N VAL A 239 -7.42 -19.60 28.25
CA VAL A 239 -6.02 -19.46 27.82
C VAL A 239 -5.77 -20.03 26.42
N PRO A 240 -6.29 -21.20 26.04
CA PRO A 240 -6.14 -21.70 24.67
C PRO A 240 -6.68 -20.73 23.60
N ASP A 241 -7.85 -20.14 23.83
CA ASP A 241 -8.45 -19.16 22.92
C ASP A 241 -7.54 -17.93 22.74
N ILE A 242 -6.93 -17.45 23.82
CA ILE A 242 -6.00 -16.32 23.79
C ILE A 242 -4.75 -16.69 22.98
N LEU A 243 -4.19 -17.87 23.18
CA LEU A 243 -3.01 -18.35 22.46
C LEU A 243 -3.28 -18.55 20.97
N ILE A 244 -4.45 -19.08 20.60
CA ILE A 244 -4.88 -19.22 19.19
C ILE A 244 -5.04 -17.84 18.54
N ARG A 245 -5.67 -16.89 19.24
CA ARG A 245 -5.78 -15.50 18.75
C ARG A 245 -4.40 -14.87 18.56
N LEU A 246 -3.49 -15.05 19.51
CA LEU A 246 -2.13 -14.55 19.41
C LEU A 246 -1.41 -15.14 18.18
N ALA A 247 -1.48 -16.45 17.98
CA ALA A 247 -0.94 -17.10 16.78
C ALA A 247 -1.51 -16.51 15.49
N SER A 248 -2.82 -16.28 15.43
CA SER A 248 -3.46 -15.65 14.25
C SER A 248 -3.00 -14.21 14.02
N GLN A 249 -2.83 -13.41 15.07
CA GLN A 249 -2.34 -12.04 14.95
C GLN A 249 -0.89 -12.01 14.49
N ILE A 250 -0.07 -12.92 15.03
CA ILE A 250 1.29 -13.13 14.57
C ILE A 250 1.23 -13.44 13.07
N GLN A 251 0.42 -14.39 12.60
CA GLN A 251 0.31 -14.74 11.19
C GLN A 251 -0.08 -13.56 10.29
N ILE A 252 -1.10 -12.78 10.67
CA ILE A 252 -1.55 -11.59 9.93
C ILE A 252 -0.42 -10.56 9.79
N ALA A 253 0.40 -10.39 10.84
CA ALA A 253 1.56 -9.51 10.79
C ALA A 253 2.61 -9.96 9.74
N ALA A 254 2.74 -11.25 9.39
CA ALA A 254 3.60 -11.71 8.26
C ALA A 254 3.08 -11.13 7.00
N GLN A 255 1.82 -11.42 6.74
CA GLN A 255 1.26 -11.19 5.43
C GLN A 255 1.34 -9.69 5.13
N ARG A 256 1.17 -8.86 6.17
CA ARG A 256 1.41 -7.42 6.08
C ARG A 256 2.89 -7.05 5.86
N SER A 257 3.83 -7.65 6.58
CA SER A 257 5.26 -7.38 6.42
C SER A 257 5.79 -7.81 5.04
N GLU A 258 5.41 -8.98 4.57
CA GLU A 258 5.75 -9.50 3.22
C GLU A 258 5.13 -8.61 2.13
N ALA A 259 3.87 -8.18 2.31
CA ALA A 259 3.24 -7.23 1.41
C ALA A 259 4.01 -5.89 1.36
N LEU A 260 4.47 -5.37 2.51
CA LEU A 260 5.29 -4.16 2.58
C LEU A 260 6.64 -4.36 1.88
N GLN A 261 7.35 -5.46 2.13
CA GLN A 261 8.61 -5.77 1.45
C GLN A 261 8.44 -5.88 -0.07
N SER A 262 7.35 -6.50 -0.54
CA SER A 262 7.04 -6.57 -1.97
C SER A 262 6.74 -5.20 -2.57
N LYS A 263 6.11 -4.30 -1.81
CA LYS A 263 5.84 -2.93 -2.21
C LYS A 263 7.13 -2.12 -2.29
N ASP A 264 8.03 -2.26 -1.32
CA ASP A 264 9.33 -1.60 -1.32
C ASP A 264 10.21 -2.09 -2.47
N GLN A 265 10.16 -3.38 -2.79
CA GLN A 265 10.86 -3.91 -3.97
C GLN A 265 10.32 -3.29 -5.26
N ARG A 266 8.99 -3.17 -5.40
CA ARG A 266 8.38 -2.49 -6.56
C ARG A 266 8.76 -1.01 -6.65
N LEU A 267 8.95 -0.33 -5.52
CA LEU A 267 9.42 1.07 -5.50
C LEU A 267 10.87 1.15 -5.99
N ARG A 268 11.75 0.27 -5.50
CA ARG A 268 13.13 0.18 -5.98
C ARG A 268 13.21 -0.10 -7.49
N ASP A 269 12.40 -1.01 -8.00
CA ASP A 269 12.36 -1.33 -9.43
C ASP A 269 11.92 -0.11 -10.26
N LYS A 270 10.96 0.68 -9.75
CA LYS A 270 10.54 1.94 -10.38
C LYS A 270 11.63 3.01 -10.35
N ASP A 271 12.39 3.12 -9.27
CA ASP A 271 13.49 4.08 -9.19
C ASP A 271 14.60 3.76 -10.22
N ILE A 272 14.86 2.46 -10.45
CA ILE A 272 15.77 2.00 -11.51
C ILE A 272 15.23 2.39 -12.90
N GLU A 273 13.92 2.25 -13.13
CA GLU A 273 13.28 2.65 -14.39
C GLU A 273 13.37 4.17 -14.61
N ILE A 274 13.11 4.97 -13.57
CA ILE A 274 13.24 6.43 -13.60
C ILE A 274 14.68 6.83 -13.92
N ALA A 275 15.67 6.18 -13.30
CA ALA A 275 17.08 6.44 -13.59
C ALA A 275 17.43 6.12 -15.05
N LYS A 276 16.91 5.02 -15.59
CA LYS A 276 17.10 4.64 -17.00
C LYS A 276 16.46 5.65 -17.95
N LEU A 277 15.22 6.06 -17.70
CA LEU A 277 14.54 7.09 -18.51
C LEU A 277 15.29 8.42 -18.47
N SER A 278 15.81 8.79 -17.30
CA SER A 278 16.60 10.01 -17.12
C SER A 278 17.90 9.96 -17.95
N ALA A 279 18.58 8.82 -17.99
CA ALA A 279 19.76 8.63 -18.84
C ALA A 279 19.42 8.75 -20.34
N THR A 280 18.29 8.17 -20.79
CA THR A 280 17.83 8.29 -22.17
C THR A 280 17.49 9.74 -22.54
N ILE A 281 16.91 10.52 -21.62
CA ILE A 281 16.64 11.95 -21.86
C ILE A 281 17.94 12.73 -22.04
N VAL A 282 18.98 12.46 -21.23
CA VAL A 282 20.29 13.10 -21.37
C VAL A 282 20.94 12.73 -22.71
N GLU A 283 20.88 11.46 -23.10
CA GLU A 283 21.37 11.00 -24.41
C GLU A 283 20.64 11.70 -25.56
N LEU A 284 19.30 11.73 -25.54
CA LEU A 284 18.50 12.41 -26.56
C LEU A 284 18.83 13.90 -26.65
N ASN A 285 18.95 14.59 -25.51
CA ASN A 285 19.34 16.00 -25.48
C ASN A 285 20.73 16.23 -26.08
N SER A 286 21.69 15.32 -25.83
CA SER A 286 23.01 15.39 -26.47
C SER A 286 22.92 15.22 -27.99
N THR A 287 22.09 14.29 -28.48
CA THR A 287 21.92 14.07 -29.93
C THR A 287 21.27 15.28 -30.60
N ILE A 288 20.27 15.90 -29.96
CA ILE A 288 19.65 17.13 -30.44
C ILE A 288 20.69 18.24 -30.56
N ALA A 289 21.50 18.46 -29.51
CA ALA A 289 22.57 19.46 -29.54
C ALA A 289 23.59 19.22 -30.67
N THR A 290 23.96 17.97 -30.95
CA THR A 290 24.85 17.65 -32.09
C THR A 290 24.20 17.91 -33.44
N LEU A 291 22.89 17.61 -33.59
CA LEU A 291 22.14 17.87 -34.81
C LEU A 291 21.98 19.36 -35.06
N GLU A 292 21.68 20.14 -34.01
CA GLU A 292 21.61 21.60 -34.07
C GLU A 292 22.97 22.20 -34.47
N GLY A 293 24.08 21.70 -33.90
CA GLY A 293 25.43 22.11 -34.30
C GLY A 293 25.76 21.80 -35.76
N ASN A 294 25.41 20.60 -36.24
CA ASN A 294 25.59 20.21 -37.63
C ASN A 294 24.74 21.05 -38.59
N LEU A 295 23.51 21.38 -38.20
CA LEU A 295 22.60 22.22 -38.98
C LEU A 295 23.11 23.66 -39.06
N ALA A 296 23.60 24.22 -37.95
CA ALA A 296 24.23 25.55 -37.94
C ALA A 296 25.48 25.59 -38.84
N ASN A 297 26.33 24.56 -38.81
CA ASN A 297 27.49 24.44 -39.68
C ASN A 297 27.09 24.33 -41.16
N ALA A 298 26.10 23.50 -41.49
CA ALA A 298 25.58 23.37 -42.86
C ALA A 298 24.92 24.66 -43.38
N GLN A 299 24.29 25.44 -42.49
CA GLN A 299 23.79 26.78 -42.83
C GLN A 299 24.94 27.76 -43.08
N ALA A 300 25.99 27.73 -42.26
CA ALA A 300 27.16 28.62 -42.36
C ALA A 300 28.04 28.33 -43.59
N GLU A 301 28.20 27.05 -43.97
CA GLU A 301 28.87 26.63 -45.21
C GLU A 301 28.06 26.97 -46.46
N GLY A 302 26.89 27.62 -46.28
CA GLY A 302 26.04 28.11 -47.34
C GLY A 302 25.38 26.95 -48.05
N LEU A 303 24.27 26.45 -47.49
CA LEU A 303 23.37 25.44 -48.05
C LEU A 303 23.54 25.36 -49.57
N ASP A 304 24.40 24.44 -50.01
CA ASP A 304 25.01 24.52 -51.34
C ASP A 304 23.89 24.63 -52.36
N ARG A 305 24.06 25.50 -53.37
CA ARG A 305 23.09 25.67 -54.45
C ARG A 305 22.72 24.30 -55.04
N ASN A 306 23.66 23.35 -54.98
CA ASN A 306 23.49 21.96 -55.38
C ASN A 306 22.54 21.15 -54.47
N PHE A 307 22.50 21.36 -53.15
CA PHE A 307 21.52 20.72 -52.27
C PHE A 307 20.11 21.24 -52.55
N ARG A 308 19.95 22.56 -52.71
CA ARG A 308 18.64 23.15 -53.09
C ARG A 308 18.18 22.65 -54.46
N LYS A 309 19.11 22.49 -55.41
CA LYS A 309 18.82 21.96 -56.74
C LYS A 309 18.48 20.47 -56.71
N GLY A 310 19.20 19.65 -55.95
CA GLY A 310 18.92 18.23 -55.77
C GLY A 310 17.62 17.96 -55.01
N PHE A 311 17.28 18.80 -54.02
CA PHE A 311 16.02 18.74 -53.30
C PHE A 311 14.84 19.18 -54.18
N ALA A 312 15.00 20.22 -54.99
CA ALA A 312 13.97 20.64 -55.97
C ALA A 312 13.78 19.61 -57.10
N GLU A 313 14.86 19.01 -57.62
CA GLU A 313 14.80 17.96 -58.66
C GLU A 313 14.23 16.63 -58.14
N SER A 314 14.46 16.28 -56.87
CA SER A 314 13.87 15.09 -56.24
C SER A 314 12.39 15.30 -55.88
N LEU A 315 12.01 16.50 -55.45
CA LEU A 315 10.60 16.86 -55.21
C LEU A 315 9.78 16.96 -56.50
N GLY A 316 10.34 17.45 -57.61
CA GLY A 316 9.66 17.49 -58.91
C GLY A 316 9.35 16.12 -59.50
N LYS A 317 10.07 15.07 -59.09
CA LYS A 317 9.85 13.69 -59.55
C LYS A 317 8.83 12.91 -58.73
N LEU A 318 8.45 13.39 -57.54
CA LEU A 318 7.52 12.69 -56.63
C LEU A 318 6.04 12.99 -56.87
N GLY A 319 5.70 13.73 -57.93
CA GLY A 319 4.48 13.57 -58.74
C GLY A 319 3.11 13.77 -58.10
N HIS A 320 2.98 14.02 -56.79
CA HIS A 320 1.68 14.23 -56.15
C HIS A 320 1.70 15.45 -55.21
N PRO A 321 0.80 16.42 -55.38
CA PRO A 321 0.77 17.64 -54.56
C PRO A 321 0.53 17.36 -53.06
N ALA A 322 -0.12 16.25 -52.72
CA ALA A 322 -0.34 15.82 -51.33
C ALA A 322 0.96 15.40 -50.60
N THR A 323 1.90 14.74 -51.29
CA THR A 323 3.20 14.37 -50.69
C THR A 323 4.10 15.60 -50.50
N LEU A 324 4.01 16.58 -51.40
CA LEU A 324 4.66 17.88 -51.25
C LEU A 324 4.14 18.68 -50.05
N GLY A 325 2.82 18.70 -49.85
CA GLY A 325 2.19 19.34 -48.69
C GLY A 325 2.60 18.71 -47.36
N GLY A 326 2.64 17.37 -47.30
CA GLY A 326 3.13 16.66 -46.12
C GLY A 326 4.61 16.94 -45.82
N LEU A 327 5.45 16.96 -46.86
CA LEU A 327 6.90 17.16 -46.71
C LEU A 327 7.24 18.60 -46.32
N ALA A 328 6.51 19.60 -46.85
CA ALA A 328 6.67 21.00 -46.46
C ALA A 328 6.31 21.23 -44.98
N LEU A 329 5.31 20.51 -44.47
CA LEU A 329 4.91 20.57 -43.06
C LEU A 329 5.91 19.88 -42.13
N SER A 330 6.44 18.73 -42.55
CA SER A 330 7.54 18.06 -41.84
C SER A 330 8.77 18.94 -41.76
N VAL A 331 9.11 19.65 -42.85
CA VAL A 331 10.23 20.59 -42.91
C VAL A 331 9.98 21.82 -42.03
N ALA A 332 8.79 22.42 -42.08
CA ALA A 332 8.45 23.56 -41.22
C ALA A 332 8.47 23.21 -39.73
N TYR A 333 7.99 22.01 -39.38
CA TYR A 333 8.08 21.45 -38.03
C TYR A 333 9.53 21.19 -37.61
N PHE A 334 10.36 20.66 -38.51
CA PHE A 334 11.77 20.34 -38.23
C PHE A 334 12.65 21.58 -38.07
N PHE A 335 12.34 22.69 -38.73
CA PHE A 335 13.06 23.97 -38.58
C PHE A 335 12.46 24.89 -37.50
N GLY A 336 11.61 24.36 -36.62
CA GLY A 336 11.16 25.05 -35.41
C GLY A 336 10.25 26.25 -35.68
N VAL A 337 9.65 26.36 -36.86
CA VAL A 337 8.57 27.33 -37.10
C VAL A 337 7.33 26.72 -36.46
N PRO A 338 6.79 27.28 -35.36
CA PRO A 338 5.57 26.76 -34.78
C PRO A 338 4.47 26.92 -35.81
N ALA A 339 4.06 25.80 -36.42
CA ALA A 339 2.96 25.78 -37.36
C ALA A 339 1.71 26.18 -36.56
N SER A 340 1.29 27.44 -36.74
CA SER A 340 0.08 27.94 -36.09
C SER A 340 -1.10 27.06 -36.49
N ASP A 341 -2.11 26.94 -35.62
CA ASP A 341 -3.33 26.19 -35.95
C ASP A 341 -3.96 26.65 -37.27
N VAL A 342 -3.80 27.93 -37.64
CA VAL A 342 -4.22 28.50 -38.92
C VAL A 342 -3.49 27.87 -40.12
N THR A 343 -2.21 27.52 -39.96
CA THR A 343 -1.41 26.86 -41.01
C THR A 343 -1.88 25.42 -41.24
N PHE A 344 -2.22 24.70 -40.17
CA PHE A 344 -2.82 23.37 -40.27
C PHE A 344 -4.24 23.41 -40.83
N GLN A 345 -5.03 24.41 -40.45
CA GLN A 345 -6.39 24.62 -40.99
C GLN A 345 -6.33 24.89 -42.49
N ASN A 346 -5.48 25.82 -42.94
CA ASN A 346 -5.31 26.15 -44.35
C ASN A 346 -4.82 24.95 -45.18
N LEU A 347 -3.93 24.12 -44.63
CA LEU A 347 -3.51 22.89 -45.30
C LEU A 347 -4.66 21.87 -45.39
N ARG A 348 -5.42 21.70 -44.32
CA ARG A 348 -6.55 20.76 -44.28
C ARG A 348 -7.64 21.19 -45.28
N ASP A 349 -7.90 22.49 -45.37
CA ASP A 349 -8.84 23.06 -46.34
C ASP A 349 -8.31 22.97 -47.77
N TYR A 350 -7.01 23.17 -47.99
CA TYR A 350 -6.37 22.96 -49.29
C TYR A 350 -6.44 21.49 -49.73
N LEU A 351 -6.10 20.54 -48.86
CA LEU A 351 -6.16 19.11 -49.16
C LEU A 351 -7.59 18.66 -49.46
N ARG A 352 -8.58 19.18 -48.71
CA ARG A 352 -10.00 18.93 -48.98
C ARG A 352 -10.42 19.52 -50.33
N GLY A 353 -9.97 20.72 -50.68
CA GLY A 353 -10.22 21.32 -52.00
C GLY A 353 -9.56 20.55 -53.16
N VAL A 354 -8.42 19.89 -52.93
CA VAL A 354 -7.78 19.01 -53.93
C VAL A 354 -8.55 17.69 -54.08
N GLU A 355 -9.14 17.17 -53.01
CA GLU A 355 -9.96 15.95 -53.03
C GLU A 355 -11.34 16.20 -53.65
N GLU A 356 -11.88 17.41 -53.51
CA GLU A 356 -13.16 17.86 -54.07
C GLU A 356 -13.05 18.43 -55.49
N ALA A 357 -11.83 18.73 -55.99
CA ALA A 357 -11.64 19.21 -57.34
C ALA A 357 -12.04 18.10 -58.34
N GLU A 358 -13.15 18.31 -59.05
CA GLU A 358 -13.60 17.41 -60.11
C GLU A 358 -12.45 17.13 -61.09
N PRO A 359 -12.25 15.87 -61.50
CA PRO A 359 -11.21 15.52 -62.46
C PRO A 359 -11.42 16.36 -63.72
N LEU A 360 -10.34 17.04 -64.17
CA LEU A 360 -10.40 17.89 -65.36
C LEU A 360 -11.09 17.12 -66.50
N PRO A 361 -12.08 17.73 -67.18
CA PRO A 361 -12.79 17.07 -68.26
C PRO A 361 -11.78 16.62 -69.32
N ASP A 362 -11.90 15.36 -69.74
CA ASP A 362 -11.05 14.75 -70.75
C ASP A 362 -10.89 15.69 -71.94
N LEU A 363 -9.66 16.20 -72.11
CA LEU A 363 -9.32 17.02 -73.27
C LEU A 363 -9.46 16.15 -74.52
N PRO A 364 -10.34 16.51 -75.48
CA PRO A 364 -10.51 15.71 -76.66
C PRO A 364 -9.31 15.91 -77.59
N GLY A 365 -8.68 14.79 -77.97
CA GLY A 365 -7.86 14.74 -79.18
C GLY A 365 -6.44 14.26 -78.96
N THR A 366 -6.27 12.97 -79.22
CA THR A 366 -5.15 12.39 -79.98
C THR A 366 -4.31 13.43 -80.74
N PHE A 367 -3.05 13.60 -80.34
CA PHE A 367 -1.99 13.96 -81.27
C PHE A 367 -1.31 12.67 -81.71
N ASP A 368 -1.70 12.18 -82.89
CA ASP A 368 -0.86 11.30 -83.70
C ASP A 368 0.28 12.14 -84.26
N VAL A 369 1.51 11.88 -83.81
CA VAL A 369 2.75 11.97 -84.62
C VAL A 369 3.72 10.89 -84.17
#